data_AF-A0A7J4PHT4-F1
#
_entry.id   AF-A0A7J4PHT4-F1
#
_cell.length_a   1.000
_cell.length_b   1.000
_cell.length_c   1.000
_cell.angle_alpha   90.00
_cell.angle_beta   90.00
_cell.angle_gamma   90.00
#
_symmetry.space_group_name_H-M   'P 1'
#
loop_
_entity.id
_entity.type
_entity.pdbx_description
1 polymer ?
#
loop_
_entity_poly.entity_id
_entity_poly.type
_entity_poly.pdbx_seq_one_letter_code
_entity_poly.pdbx_strand_id
1 'polypeptide(L)'
;MILGDNKKISGKNINGWRGCGMRDNLRKSGIDIIGDFAWGTHFCQFYQTREDLIDILVPYFKAGLENNEFCMWVTSQPLEVEDAKEALKKAVSDFDFYLEIGQIEIIPFTH
;
A
#
# COMPACT_ATOMS: atom_id res chain seq x y z
N MET A 1 -15.17 2.27 -0.51
CA MET A 1 -16.23 1.57 -1.26
C MET A 1 -16.88 2.57 -2.22
N ILE A 2 -16.57 2.49 -3.51
CA ILE A 2 -17.39 3.02 -4.61
C ILE A 2 -17.33 1.95 -5.70
N LEU A 3 -18.49 1.43 -6.10
CA LEU A 3 -18.67 0.50 -7.23
C LEU A 3 -18.79 1.32 -8.52
N GLY A 4 -18.28 0.80 -9.64
CA GLY A 4 -18.42 1.43 -10.95
C GLY A 4 -18.43 0.41 -12.09
N ASP A 5 -19.53 0.39 -12.83
CA ASP A 5 -19.84 -0.57 -13.90
C ASP A 5 -18.99 -0.39 -15.18
N ASN A 6 -18.63 -1.51 -15.81
CA ASN A 6 -17.98 -1.56 -17.12
C ASN A 6 -19.01 -1.47 -18.25
N LYS A 7 -19.00 -0.37 -19.02
CA LYS A 7 -19.75 -0.26 -20.29
C LYS A 7 -18.80 0.02 -21.45
N LYS A 8 -18.58 -0.99 -22.31
CA LYS A 8 -17.88 -0.85 -23.60
C LYS A 8 -18.77 -0.13 -24.61
N ILE A 9 -18.29 0.95 -25.22
CA ILE A 9 -18.84 1.49 -26.47
C ILE A 9 -17.67 1.84 -27.42
N SER A 10 -17.70 1.20 -28.59
CA SER A 10 -16.92 1.39 -29.82
C SER A 10 -15.57 2.14 -29.75
N GLY A 11 -14.48 1.37 -29.81
CA GLY A 11 -13.32 1.67 -30.68
C GLY A 11 -12.41 2.85 -30.31
N LYS A 12 -12.55 3.45 -29.11
CA LYS A 12 -11.57 4.39 -28.56
C LYS A 12 -11.36 4.07 -27.09
N ASN A 13 -10.15 3.69 -26.68
CA ASN A 13 -9.79 3.68 -25.26
C ASN A 13 -9.52 5.12 -24.83
N ILE A 14 -10.60 5.85 -24.57
CA ILE A 14 -10.61 7.09 -23.82
C ILE A 14 -11.11 6.79 -22.41
N ASN A 15 -10.22 6.40 -21.51
CA ASN A 15 -10.56 6.45 -20.08
C ASN A 15 -10.12 7.81 -19.55
N GLY A 16 -11.00 8.79 -19.81
CA GLY A 16 -10.97 10.05 -19.12
C GLY A 16 -11.37 9.85 -17.66
N TRP A 17 -10.42 10.07 -16.76
CA TRP A 17 -10.67 10.82 -15.53
C TRP A 17 -9.80 12.08 -15.64
N ARG A 18 -10.42 13.23 -15.90
CA ARG A 18 -9.76 14.53 -15.69
C ARG A 18 -9.80 14.84 -14.21
N GLY A 19 -8.87 14.26 -13.45
CA GLY A 19 -8.39 14.88 -12.22
C GLY A 19 -7.65 16.17 -12.60
N CYS A 20 -7.91 17.26 -11.88
CA CYS A 20 -7.22 18.53 -12.05
C CYS A 20 -5.70 18.33 -11.84
N GLY A 21 -4.90 18.95 -12.71
CA GLY A 21 -3.52 18.54 -12.96
C GLY A 21 -2.54 18.78 -11.83
N MET A 22 -1.73 17.74 -11.58
CA MET A 22 -0.29 17.84 -11.45
C MET A 22 0.28 16.76 -12.38
N ARG A 23 1.51 16.90 -12.86
CA ARG A 23 2.20 15.78 -13.54
C ARG A 23 2.03 14.56 -12.63
N ASP A 24 1.39 13.49 -13.13
CA ASP A 24 1.15 12.28 -12.36
C ASP A 24 2.52 11.71 -11.96
N ASN A 25 3.01 12.13 -10.79
CA ASN A 25 4.22 11.58 -10.20
C ASN A 25 3.83 10.21 -9.67
N LEU A 26 3.81 9.23 -10.58
CA LEU A 26 3.56 7.85 -10.27
C LEU A 26 4.65 7.39 -9.28
N ARG A 27 4.23 6.84 -8.15
CA ARG A 27 5.10 6.20 -7.17
C ARG A 27 5.04 4.69 -7.35
N LYS A 28 6.14 4.02 -7.03
CA LYS A 28 6.17 2.56 -6.99
C LYS A 28 5.35 2.09 -5.81
N SER A 29 4.32 1.28 -6.09
CA SER A 29 3.48 0.73 -5.03
C SER A 29 4.14 -0.43 -4.29
N GLY A 30 5.11 -1.11 -4.91
CA GLY A 30 5.68 -2.36 -4.41
C GLY A 30 4.79 -3.58 -4.62
N ILE A 31 3.58 -3.44 -5.17
CA ILE A 31 2.63 -4.53 -5.41
C ILE A 31 2.58 -4.83 -6.91
N ASP A 32 3.24 -5.91 -7.33
CA ASP A 32 3.46 -6.26 -8.75
C ASP A 32 2.18 -6.31 -9.58
N ILE A 33 1.08 -6.85 -9.03
CA ILE A 33 -0.17 -7.00 -9.77
C ILE A 33 -0.92 -5.68 -9.99
N ILE A 34 -0.70 -4.67 -9.13
CA ILE A 34 -1.38 -3.38 -9.24
C ILE A 34 -0.53 -2.38 -10.04
N GLY A 35 0.79 -2.42 -9.88
CA GLY A 35 1.70 -1.48 -10.52
C GLY A 35 1.73 -0.12 -9.82
N ASP A 36 2.20 0.91 -10.51
CA ASP A 36 2.45 2.23 -9.91
C ASP A 36 1.17 3.02 -9.61
N PHE A 37 1.21 3.86 -8.57
CA PHE A 37 0.09 4.69 -8.14
C PHE A 37 0.35 6.17 -8.32
N ALA A 38 -0.68 6.93 -8.70
CA ALA A 38 -0.69 8.36 -8.49
C ALA A 38 -0.86 8.68 -6.99
N TRP A 39 -0.29 9.79 -6.54
CA TRP A 39 -0.54 10.31 -5.19
C TRP A 39 -2.04 10.53 -4.91
N GLY A 40 -2.47 10.25 -3.68
CA GLY A 40 -3.89 10.33 -3.29
C GLY A 40 -4.76 9.14 -3.71
N THR A 41 -4.18 8.10 -4.31
CA THR A 41 -4.92 6.87 -4.63
C THR A 41 -5.28 6.11 -3.35
N HIS A 42 -6.57 5.81 -3.18
CA HIS A 42 -7.08 4.91 -2.15
C HIS A 42 -7.53 3.60 -2.80
N PHE A 43 -7.04 2.47 -2.31
CA PHE A 43 -7.41 1.15 -2.80
C PHE A 43 -7.68 0.19 -1.64
N CYS A 44 -8.39 -0.90 -1.93
CA CYS A 44 -8.67 -1.97 -0.99
C CYS A 44 -8.37 -3.29 -1.69
N GLN A 45 -7.64 -4.17 -1.01
CA GLN A 45 -7.32 -5.51 -1.49
C GLN A 45 -7.84 -6.53 -0.49
N PHE A 46 -8.54 -7.53 -1.00
CA PHE A 46 -8.98 -8.66 -0.18
C PHE A 46 -7.87 -9.69 -0.07
N TYR A 47 -7.80 -10.31 1.10
CA TYR A 47 -6.86 -11.36 1.46
C TYR A 47 -7.63 -12.46 2.21
N GLN A 48 -7.12 -13.69 2.20
CA GLN A 48 -7.77 -14.81 2.88
C GLN A 48 -6.96 -15.30 4.08
N THR A 49 -5.63 -15.28 3.98
CA THR A 49 -4.73 -15.76 5.02
C THR A 49 -3.89 -14.63 5.60
N ARG A 50 -3.24 -14.90 6.75
CA ARG A 50 -2.27 -13.98 7.35
C ARG A 50 -1.08 -13.78 6.40
N GLU A 51 -0.66 -14.84 5.74
CA GLU A 51 0.45 -14.86 4.78
C GLU A 51 0.13 -13.98 3.57
N ASP A 52 -1.09 -14.08 3.02
CA ASP A 52 -1.53 -13.21 1.92
C ASP A 52 -1.41 -11.73 2.31
N LEU A 53 -1.84 -11.37 3.54
CA LEU A 53 -1.77 -10.00 4.03
C LEU A 53 -0.31 -9.50 4.10
N ILE A 54 0.59 -10.34 4.59
CA ILE A 54 2.04 -10.03 4.68
C ILE A 54 2.63 -9.88 3.28
N ASP A 55 2.34 -10.81 2.37
CA ASP A 55 2.86 -10.82 0.99
C ASP A 55 2.41 -9.59 0.19
N ILE A 56 1.28 -8.99 0.54
CA ILE A 56 0.79 -7.75 -0.05
C ILE A 56 1.42 -6.52 0.62
N LEU A 57 1.39 -6.45 1.96
CA LEU A 57 1.72 -5.23 2.68
C LEU A 57 3.22 -5.02 2.90
N VAL A 58 4.01 -6.09 3.05
CA VAL A 58 5.47 -5.95 3.23
C VAL A 58 6.13 -5.29 2.02
N PRO A 59 5.88 -5.72 0.77
CA PRO A 59 6.41 -5.03 -0.40
C PRO A 59 5.92 -3.58 -0.51
N TYR A 60 4.67 -3.32 -0.14
CA TYR A 60 4.08 -1.99 -0.15
C TYR A 60 4.82 -1.02 0.79
N PHE A 61 5.02 -1.41 2.05
CA PHE A 61 5.74 -0.58 3.01
C PHE A 61 7.22 -0.47 2.69
N LYS A 62 7.85 -1.54 2.19
CA LYS A 62 9.24 -1.48 1.73
C LYS A 62 9.42 -0.42 0.65
N ALA A 63 8.56 -0.43 -0.37
CA ALA A 63 8.60 0.58 -1.43
C ALA A 63 8.36 2.00 -0.89
N GLY A 64 7.43 2.18 0.05
CA GLY A 64 7.21 3.46 0.70
C GLY A 64 8.45 3.96 1.47
N LEU A 65 9.03 3.11 2.30
CA LEU A 65 10.22 3.42 3.11
C LEU A 65 11.42 3.80 2.23
N GLU A 66 11.71 3.02 1.20
CA GLU A 66 12.80 3.28 0.23
C GLU A 66 12.60 4.59 -0.55
N ASN A 67 11.34 5.01 -0.75
CA ASN A 67 11.00 6.29 -1.40
C ASN A 67 10.86 7.45 -0.40
N ASN A 68 11.32 7.29 0.85
CA ASN A 68 11.24 8.30 1.90
C ASN A 68 9.80 8.75 2.22
N GLU A 69 8.84 7.82 2.11
CA GLU A 69 7.44 8.05 2.46
C GLU A 69 7.21 7.73 3.94
N PHE A 70 6.32 8.51 4.58
CA PHE A 70 5.79 8.14 5.88
C PHE A 70 4.77 7.00 5.72
N CYS A 71 4.99 5.93 6.48
CA CYS A 71 4.19 4.71 6.42
C CYS A 71 3.37 4.54 7.71
N MET A 72 2.12 4.12 7.58
CA MET A 72 1.28 3.78 8.73
C MET A 72 0.60 2.43 8.49
N TRP A 73 0.75 1.51 9.43
CA TRP A 73 0.10 0.22 9.42
C TRP A 73 -0.79 0.08 10.66
N VAL A 74 -2.11 0.10 10.44
CA VAL A 74 -3.09 -0.27 11.46
C VAL A 74 -3.31 -1.78 11.39
N THR A 75 -2.90 -2.52 12.42
CA THR A 75 -2.99 -3.99 12.45
C THR A 75 -4.31 -4.46 13.07
N SER A 76 -4.83 -5.59 12.59
CA SER A 76 -6.00 -6.26 13.15
C SER A 76 -5.82 -7.77 13.02
N GLN A 77 -6.55 -8.55 13.82
CA GLN A 77 -6.53 -10.00 13.71
C GLN A 77 -6.72 -10.47 12.24
N PRO A 78 -5.94 -11.47 11.78
CA PRO A 78 -5.06 -12.35 12.56
C PRO A 78 -3.62 -11.84 12.74
N LEU A 79 -3.31 -10.60 12.36
CA LEU A 79 -1.94 -10.05 12.42
C LEU A 79 -1.82 -9.01 13.53
N GLU A 80 -0.95 -9.28 14.50
CA GLU A 80 -0.65 -8.35 15.60
C GLU A 80 0.55 -7.44 15.26
N VAL A 81 0.78 -6.42 16.08
CA VAL A 81 1.83 -5.41 15.86
C VAL A 81 3.22 -6.05 15.80
N GLU A 82 3.51 -6.98 16.70
CA GLU A 82 4.81 -7.67 16.80
C GLU A 82 5.07 -8.52 15.55
N ASP A 83 4.04 -9.24 15.07
CA ASP A 83 4.10 -10.03 13.85
C ASP A 83 4.39 -9.16 12.62
N ALA A 84 3.75 -8.00 12.53
CA ALA A 84 3.97 -7.04 11.45
C ALA A 84 5.41 -6.47 11.46
N LYS A 85 5.92 -6.11 12.65
CA LYS A 85 7.31 -5.66 12.84
C LYS A 85 8.31 -6.74 12.42
N GLU A 86 8.11 -7.98 12.85
CA GLU A 86 8.98 -9.10 12.45
C GLU A 86 8.97 -9.34 10.94
N ALA A 87 7.81 -9.25 10.30
CA ALA A 87 7.67 -9.42 8.86
C ALA A 87 8.46 -8.34 8.10
N LEU A 88 8.35 -7.07 8.51
CA LEU A 88 9.08 -5.96 7.89
C LEU A 88 10.58 -6.05 8.15
N LYS A 89 10.99 -6.42 9.36
CA LYS A 89 12.41 -6.60 9.71
C LYS A 89 13.10 -7.67 8.87
N LYS A 90 12.38 -8.71 8.46
CA LYS A 90 12.89 -9.75 7.55
C LYS A 90 13.11 -9.24 6.12
N ALA A 91 12.34 -8.25 5.67
CA ALA A 91 12.34 -7.78 4.28
C ALA A 91 13.12 -6.47 4.06
N VAL A 92 13.30 -5.67 5.12
CA VAL A 92 13.95 -4.36 5.13
C VAL A 92 15.06 -4.37 6.18
N SER A 93 16.31 -4.38 5.72
CA SER A 93 17.50 -4.50 6.59
C SER A 93 17.60 -3.37 7.63
N ASP A 94 17.24 -2.15 7.24
CA ASP A 94 17.32 -0.96 8.10
C ASP A 94 15.98 -0.63 8.77
N PHE A 95 15.09 -1.61 8.91
CA PHE A 95 13.75 -1.39 9.48
C PHE A 95 13.78 -0.76 10.88
N ASP A 96 14.71 -1.19 11.73
CA ASP A 96 14.85 -0.64 13.09
C ASP A 96 15.15 0.87 13.05
N PHE A 97 15.95 1.34 12.07
CA PHE A 97 16.24 2.76 11.88
C PHE A 97 14.98 3.54 11.46
N TYR A 98 14.21 3.03 10.50
CA TYR A 98 12.96 3.67 10.06
C TYR A 98 11.93 3.78 11.19
N LEU A 99 11.90 2.77 12.08
CA LEU A 99 11.05 2.77 13.27
C LEU A 99 11.53 3.82 14.29
N GLU A 100 12.85 3.90 14.53
CA GLU A 100 13.44 4.86 15.48
C GLU A 100 13.20 6.32 15.08
N ILE A 101 13.35 6.64 13.80
CA ILE A 101 13.10 8.00 13.29
C ILE A 101 11.61 8.32 13.09
N GLY A 102 10.72 7.36 13.35
CA GLY A 102 9.27 7.52 13.20
C GLY A 102 8.79 7.63 11.75
N GLN A 103 9.56 7.12 10.77
CA GLN A 103 9.12 7.10 9.37
C GLN A 103 8.03 6.04 9.13
N ILE A 104 7.93 5.04 10.00
CA ILE A 104 6.82 4.09 10.03
C ILE A 104 6.20 3.96 11.41
N GLU A 105 4.88 4.00 11.47
CA GLU A 105 4.10 3.70 12.66
C GLU A 105 3.28 2.43 12.45
N ILE A 106 3.33 1.53 13.43
CA ILE A 106 2.53 0.29 13.44
C ILE A 106 1.69 0.31 14.72
N ILE A 107 0.38 0.42 14.56
CA ILE A 107 -0.57 0.61 15.66
C ILE A 107 -1.64 -0.48 15.64
N PRO A 108 -2.06 -0.99 16.81
CA PRO A 108 -3.15 -1.94 16.86
C PRO A 108 -4.47 -1.23 16.59
N PHE A 109 -5.39 -1.90 15.90
CA PHE A 109 -6.77 -1.46 15.81
C PHE A 109 -7.42 -1.53 17.20
N THR A 110 -7.67 -0.37 17.80
CA THR A 110 -8.41 -0.24 19.06
C THR A 110 -9.89 -0.05 18.75
N HIS A 111 -10.73 -0.97 19.22
CA HIS A 111 -12.18 -0.90 19.02
C HIS A 111 -12.91 -0.22 20.19
#